data_AF-A0A0N8PNF9-F1
#
_entry.id   AF-A0A0N8PNF9-F1
#
_cell.length_a   1.000
_cell.length_b   1.000
_cell.length_c   1.000
_cell.angle_alpha   90.00
_cell.angle_beta   90.00
_cell.angle_gamma   90.00
#
_symmetry.space_group_name_H-M   'P 1'
#
loop_
_entity.id
_entity.type
_entity.pdbx_description
1 polymer ?
#
loop_
_entity_poly.entity_id
_entity_poly.type
_entity_poly.pdbx_seq_one_letter_code
_entity_poly.pdbx_strand_id
1 'polypeptide(L)'
;MAPGDAAEHVYEFPLSGTMAGLLELEAVVRTLEEARHWEVPVFQHMAAARLAGYLGEIAPEGLETGLIRETRRWTEYLGDLAARPGADTDKVQRLRSGLDQLADRLPRDWPAYFQALEEDPWIAAYRASLRPDAEPDVRLGSAAWAASPDAADRFDRWLELLGPVRTAGETILRLLRDSLQREELRLDGEGHTLEWDRAPISGLVEVRVLGAPSLPSFEPGPTGVRVGLHTSDRLAVSPEPVDVVLGWFTL
;
A
#
# COMPACT_ATOMS: atom_id res chain seq x y z
N MET A 1 12.52 -16.16 31.57
CA MET A 1 12.51 -15.69 30.17
C MET A 1 12.69 -16.90 29.30
N ALA A 2 11.64 -17.32 28.59
CA ALA A 2 11.77 -18.31 27.52
C ALA A 2 12.68 -17.73 26.43
N PRO A 3 13.40 -18.56 25.65
CA PRO A 3 14.10 -18.09 24.45
C PRO A 3 13.09 -17.28 23.63
N GLY A 4 13.40 -15.99 23.50
CA GLY A 4 12.44 -14.95 23.16
C GLY A 4 11.95 -15.06 21.73
N ASP A 5 10.71 -14.63 21.51
CA ASP A 5 10.21 -14.22 20.20
C ASP A 5 11.20 -13.20 19.64
N ALA A 6 12.05 -13.67 18.73
CA ALA A 6 12.87 -12.79 17.94
C ALA A 6 11.93 -11.80 17.24
N ALA A 7 12.26 -10.52 17.26
CA ALA A 7 11.46 -9.53 16.57
C ALA A 7 11.36 -9.91 15.09
N GLU A 8 10.14 -10.10 14.60
CA GLU A 8 9.86 -10.31 13.18
C GLU A 8 9.54 -8.96 12.55
N HIS A 9 10.24 -8.63 11.47
CA HIS A 9 10.01 -7.41 10.70
C HIS A 9 9.55 -7.78 9.29
N VAL A 10 8.38 -7.27 8.88
CA VAL A 10 7.77 -7.54 7.57
C VAL A 10 7.94 -6.33 6.67
N TYR A 11 8.45 -6.56 5.46
CA TYR A 11 8.63 -5.55 4.43
C TYR A 11 7.95 -5.99 3.15
N GLU A 12 7.21 -5.09 2.52
CA GLU A 12 6.48 -5.36 1.29
C GLU A 12 7.01 -4.47 0.15
N PHE A 13 7.22 -5.08 -1.01
CA PHE A 13 7.67 -4.42 -2.22
C PHE A 13 6.69 -4.64 -3.38
N PRO A 14 6.09 -3.56 -3.92
CA PRO A 14 5.15 -3.67 -5.04
C PRO A 14 5.87 -3.94 -6.35
N LEU A 15 5.37 -4.89 -7.15
CA LEU A 15 5.91 -5.19 -8.49
C LEU A 15 5.27 -4.35 -9.62
N SER A 16 4.30 -3.50 -9.29
CA SER A 16 3.65 -2.61 -10.26
C SER A 16 3.27 -1.28 -9.62
N GLY A 17 3.12 -0.24 -10.45
CA GLY A 17 2.65 1.07 -9.97
C GLY A 17 1.26 1.00 -9.34
N THR A 18 0.40 0.08 -9.78
CA THR A 18 -0.91 -0.14 -9.15
C THR A 18 -0.74 -0.67 -7.72
N MET A 19 0.14 -1.65 -7.50
CA MET A 19 0.40 -2.18 -6.16
C MET A 19 1.05 -1.13 -5.26
N ALA A 20 1.96 -0.33 -5.79
CA ALA A 20 2.55 0.78 -5.05
C ALA A 20 1.48 1.79 -4.60
N GLY A 21 0.55 2.14 -5.50
CA GLY A 21 -0.56 3.04 -5.17
C GLY A 21 -1.54 2.47 -4.14
N LEU A 22 -1.76 1.15 -4.13
CA LEU A 22 -2.61 0.49 -3.12
C LEU A 22 -1.94 0.40 -1.75
N LEU A 23 -0.65 0.06 -1.70
CA LEU A 23 0.11 0.05 -0.44
C LEU A 23 0.21 1.46 0.15
N GLU A 24 0.40 2.48 -0.68
CA GLU A 24 0.41 3.87 -0.20
C GLU A 24 -0.98 4.29 0.27
N LEU A 25 -2.06 3.90 -0.42
CA LEU A 25 -3.43 4.15 0.06
C LEU A 25 -3.67 3.54 1.44
N GLU A 26 -3.28 2.27 1.63
CA GLU A 26 -3.38 1.59 2.92
C GLU A 26 -2.60 2.34 4.00
N ALA A 27 -1.38 2.78 3.70
CA ALA A 27 -0.54 3.55 4.63
C ALA A 27 -1.16 4.92 4.97
N VAL A 28 -1.72 5.63 3.99
CA VAL A 28 -2.42 6.91 4.19
C VAL A 28 -3.64 6.71 5.09
N VAL A 29 -4.51 5.75 4.77
CA VAL A 29 -5.72 5.46 5.54
C VAL A 29 -5.35 5.11 6.98
N ARG A 30 -4.39 4.21 7.20
CA ARG A 30 -3.92 3.86 8.54
C ARG A 30 -3.41 5.09 9.30
N THR A 31 -2.63 5.95 8.63
CA THR A 31 -2.10 7.18 9.23
C THR A 31 -3.22 8.15 9.65
N LEU A 32 -4.28 8.27 8.84
CA LEU A 32 -5.46 9.08 9.17
C LEU A 32 -6.24 8.49 10.37
N GLU A 33 -6.42 7.17 10.40
CA GLU A 33 -7.08 6.45 11.51
C GLU A 33 -6.30 6.54 12.83
N GLU A 34 -4.98 6.53 12.78
CA GLU A 34 -4.15 6.76 13.97
C GLU A 34 -4.22 8.22 14.41
N ALA A 35 -4.08 9.15 13.47
CA ALA A 35 -4.06 10.58 13.75
C ALA A 35 -5.37 11.12 14.30
N ARG A 36 -6.53 10.56 13.92
CA ARG A 36 -7.82 10.93 14.54
C ARG A 36 -7.88 10.63 16.04
N HIS A 37 -7.06 9.71 16.54
CA HIS A 37 -6.99 9.37 17.96
C HIS A 37 -5.92 10.18 18.70
N TRP A 38 -5.07 10.92 17.99
CA TRP A 38 -4.03 11.74 18.59
C TRP A 38 -4.54 13.17 18.80
N GLU A 39 -4.57 13.64 20.05
CA GLU A 39 -4.89 15.04 20.39
C GLU A 39 -3.68 15.98 20.22
N VAL A 40 -2.84 15.72 19.21
CA VAL A 40 -1.58 16.43 18.98
C VAL A 40 -1.59 17.01 17.57
N PRO A 41 -1.80 18.34 17.41
CA PRO A 41 -2.01 18.96 16.10
C PRO A 41 -0.89 18.73 15.08
N VAL A 42 0.36 18.55 15.53
CA VAL A 42 1.46 18.25 14.61
C VAL A 42 1.28 16.92 13.89
N PHE A 43 0.84 15.87 14.59
CA PHE A 43 0.64 14.58 13.96
C PHE A 43 -0.60 14.56 13.07
N GLN A 44 -1.67 15.24 13.49
CA GLN A 44 -2.87 15.41 12.66
C GLN A 44 -2.55 16.17 11.36
N HIS A 45 -1.80 17.26 11.47
CA HIS A 45 -1.33 17.99 10.30
C HIS A 45 -0.47 17.13 9.38
N MET A 46 0.44 16.32 9.91
CA MET A 46 1.27 15.40 9.11
C MET A 46 0.42 14.35 8.38
N ALA A 47 -0.60 13.80 9.03
CA ALA A 47 -1.52 12.85 8.40
C ALA A 47 -2.32 13.49 7.26
N ALA A 48 -2.83 14.70 7.48
CA ALA A 48 -3.53 15.49 6.48
C ALA A 48 -2.61 15.86 5.29
N ALA A 49 -1.37 16.26 5.58
CA ALA A 49 -0.35 16.54 4.57
C ALA A 49 -0.02 15.31 3.73
N ARG A 50 0.07 14.12 4.35
CA ARG A 50 0.29 12.86 3.64
C ARG A 50 -0.85 12.56 2.66
N LEU A 51 -2.11 12.70 3.09
CA LEU A 51 -3.27 12.55 2.21
C LEU A 51 -3.21 13.54 1.04
N ALA A 52 -2.91 14.81 1.31
CA ALA A 52 -2.80 15.82 0.25
C ALA A 52 -1.67 15.53 -0.75
N GLY A 53 -0.53 15.01 -0.28
CA GLY A 53 0.57 14.54 -1.12
C GLY A 53 0.18 13.34 -1.98
N TYR A 54 -0.49 12.35 -1.39
CA TYR A 54 -1.03 11.20 -2.12
C TYR A 54 -1.98 11.62 -3.25
N LEU A 55 -2.90 12.55 -2.97
CA LEU A 55 -3.80 13.14 -3.97
C LEU A 55 -3.09 14.01 -5.01
N GLY A 56 -1.86 14.45 -4.77
CA GLY A 56 -1.08 15.30 -5.68
C GLY A 56 -0.11 14.54 -6.58
N GLU A 57 0.55 13.50 -6.05
CA GLU A 57 1.62 12.76 -6.73
C GLU A 57 1.14 11.44 -7.33
N ILE A 58 0.28 10.72 -6.61
CA ILE A 58 -0.19 9.37 -6.97
C ILE A 58 -1.63 9.43 -7.53
N ALA A 59 -2.18 10.65 -7.59
CA ALA A 59 -3.54 11.03 -7.97
C ALA A 59 -4.21 10.14 -9.06
N PRO A 60 -5.53 9.93 -8.96
CA PRO A 60 -6.34 8.78 -9.38
C PRO A 60 -6.19 8.18 -10.79
N GLU A 61 -5.58 8.86 -11.76
CA GLU A 61 -5.65 8.49 -13.17
C GLU A 61 -5.07 7.09 -13.45
N GLY A 62 -3.94 6.77 -12.82
CA GLY A 62 -3.32 5.46 -12.93
C GLY A 62 -3.93 4.40 -12.02
N LEU A 63 -4.36 4.81 -10.83
CA LEU A 63 -4.86 3.88 -9.82
C LEU A 63 -6.26 3.35 -10.17
N GLU A 64 -7.15 4.16 -10.74
CA GLU A 64 -8.47 3.72 -11.18
C GLU A 64 -8.36 2.56 -12.18
N THR A 65 -7.69 2.84 -13.29
CA THR A 65 -7.48 1.90 -14.39
C THR A 65 -6.72 0.68 -13.90
N GLY A 66 -5.71 0.90 -13.04
CA GLY A 66 -4.96 -0.15 -12.39
C GLY A 66 -5.85 -1.07 -11.56
N LEU A 67 -6.62 -0.52 -10.62
CA LEU A 67 -7.46 -1.26 -9.70
C LEU A 67 -8.58 -2.02 -10.41
N ILE A 68 -9.22 -1.43 -11.41
CA ILE A 68 -10.23 -2.13 -12.24
C ILE A 68 -9.59 -3.33 -12.94
N ARG A 69 -8.41 -3.15 -13.52
CA ARG A 69 -7.67 -4.20 -14.22
C ARG A 69 -7.24 -5.31 -13.26
N GLU A 70 -6.74 -4.97 -12.08
CA GLU A 70 -6.39 -5.95 -11.05
C GLU A 70 -7.60 -6.71 -10.53
N THR A 71 -8.72 -6.03 -10.33
CA THR A 71 -9.99 -6.67 -9.92
C THR A 71 -10.42 -7.72 -10.93
N ARG A 72 -10.39 -7.38 -12.23
CA ARG A 72 -10.71 -8.33 -13.31
C ARG A 72 -9.74 -9.52 -13.37
N ARG A 73 -8.43 -9.26 -13.23
CA ARG A 73 -7.42 -10.33 -13.17
C ARG A 73 -7.68 -11.29 -12.02
N TRP A 74 -8.03 -10.78 -10.85
CA TRP A 74 -8.39 -11.62 -9.72
C TRP A 74 -9.68 -12.40 -9.95
N THR A 75 -10.70 -11.81 -10.58
CA THR A 75 -11.91 -12.55 -10.99
C THR A 75 -11.55 -13.73 -11.91
N GLU A 76 -10.68 -13.51 -12.91
CA GLU A 76 -10.22 -14.55 -13.85
C GLU A 76 -9.45 -15.66 -13.12
N TYR A 77 -8.44 -15.29 -12.31
CA TYR A 77 -7.64 -16.22 -11.52
C TYR A 77 -8.50 -17.10 -10.60
N LEU A 78 -9.47 -16.49 -9.91
CA LEU A 78 -10.40 -17.20 -9.05
C LEU A 78 -11.34 -18.12 -9.85
N GLY A 79 -11.67 -17.76 -11.10
CA GLY A 79 -12.41 -18.63 -12.01
C GLY A 79 -11.66 -19.93 -12.29
N ASP A 80 -10.37 -19.83 -12.58
CA ASP A 80 -9.51 -20.99 -12.79
C ASP A 80 -9.33 -21.81 -11.50
N LEU A 81 -9.22 -21.15 -10.35
CA LEU A 81 -9.14 -21.82 -9.05
C LEU A 81 -10.42 -22.63 -8.74
N ALA A 82 -11.60 -22.08 -9.04
CA ALA A 82 -12.88 -22.78 -8.84
C ALA A 82 -13.03 -24.05 -9.68
N ALA A 83 -12.34 -24.14 -10.82
CA ALA A 83 -12.35 -25.32 -11.67
C ALA A 83 -11.48 -26.47 -11.14
N ARG A 84 -10.63 -26.23 -10.13
CA ARG A 84 -9.74 -27.25 -9.58
C ARG A 84 -10.48 -28.22 -8.64
N PRO A 85 -10.21 -29.53 -8.70
CA PRO A 85 -10.77 -30.50 -7.75
C PRO A 85 -10.45 -30.13 -6.29
N GLY A 86 -11.45 -30.18 -5.42
CA GLY A 86 -11.30 -29.85 -3.99
C GLY A 86 -11.46 -28.36 -3.64
N ALA A 87 -11.64 -27.49 -4.62
CA ALA A 87 -11.95 -26.08 -4.36
C ALA A 87 -13.37 -25.93 -3.75
N ASP A 88 -13.51 -25.04 -2.77
CA ASP A 88 -14.81 -24.62 -2.25
C ASP A 88 -15.46 -23.64 -3.23
N THR A 89 -16.18 -24.17 -4.20
CA THR A 89 -16.74 -23.41 -5.34
C THR A 89 -17.66 -22.28 -4.88
N ASP A 90 -18.40 -22.47 -3.79
CA ASP A 90 -19.35 -21.48 -3.27
C ASP A 90 -18.65 -20.29 -2.63
N LYS A 91 -17.54 -20.52 -1.90
CA LYS A 91 -16.70 -19.42 -1.40
C LYS A 91 -16.05 -18.66 -2.54
N VAL A 92 -15.48 -19.37 -3.51
CA VAL A 92 -14.80 -18.73 -4.65
C VAL A 92 -15.79 -17.92 -5.48
N GLN A 93 -17.01 -18.43 -5.74
CA GLN A 93 -18.01 -17.66 -6.49
C GLN A 93 -18.50 -16.41 -5.77
N ARG A 94 -18.67 -16.47 -4.45
CA ARG A 94 -19.05 -15.27 -3.67
C ARG A 94 -17.98 -14.19 -3.76
N LEU A 95 -16.70 -14.56 -3.67
CA LEU A 95 -15.60 -13.62 -3.80
C LEU A 95 -15.55 -13.02 -5.21
N ARG A 96 -15.66 -13.85 -6.26
CA ARG A 96 -15.73 -13.39 -7.66
C ARG A 96 -16.86 -12.41 -7.89
N SER A 97 -18.07 -12.74 -7.42
CA SER A 97 -19.23 -11.85 -7.53
C SER A 97 -19.00 -10.50 -6.83
N GLY A 98 -18.29 -10.50 -5.69
CA GLY A 98 -17.90 -9.27 -5.00
C GLY A 98 -16.91 -8.43 -5.80
N LEU A 99 -15.89 -9.06 -6.40
CA LEU A 99 -14.94 -8.38 -7.27
C LEU A 99 -15.60 -7.82 -8.54
N ASP A 100 -16.51 -8.55 -9.16
CA ASP A 100 -17.23 -8.08 -10.34
C ASP A 100 -18.10 -6.85 -10.02
N GLN A 101 -18.82 -6.88 -8.89
CA GLN A 101 -19.57 -5.71 -8.42
C GLN A 101 -18.65 -4.50 -8.15
N LEU A 102 -17.45 -4.73 -7.60
CA LEU A 102 -16.46 -3.66 -7.42
C LEU A 102 -15.97 -3.13 -8.77
N ALA A 103 -15.64 -4.00 -9.73
CA ALA A 103 -15.17 -3.61 -11.06
C ALA A 103 -16.23 -2.80 -11.84
N ASP A 104 -17.51 -3.09 -11.65
CA ASP A 104 -18.62 -2.35 -12.28
C ASP A 104 -18.93 -1.02 -11.59
N ARG A 105 -18.73 -0.96 -10.27
CA ARG A 105 -19.04 0.24 -9.47
C ARG A 105 -17.91 1.27 -9.50
N LEU A 106 -16.66 0.82 -9.45
CA LEU A 106 -15.49 1.70 -9.37
C LEU A 106 -15.52 2.81 -10.44
N PRO A 107 -15.64 2.53 -11.76
CA PRO A 107 -15.59 3.58 -12.77
C PRO A 107 -16.72 4.62 -12.67
N ARG A 108 -17.88 4.22 -12.13
CA ARG A 108 -19.05 5.10 -12.02
C ARG A 108 -18.86 6.12 -10.90
N ASP A 109 -18.35 5.66 -9.78
CA ASP A 109 -18.32 6.45 -8.55
C ASP A 109 -16.93 7.08 -8.31
N TRP A 110 -15.92 6.66 -9.06
CA TRP A 110 -14.53 7.09 -8.88
C TRP A 110 -14.33 8.62 -8.87
N PRO A 111 -14.90 9.39 -9.82
CA PRO A 111 -14.72 10.84 -9.83
C PRO A 111 -15.25 11.48 -8.53
N ALA A 112 -16.37 10.98 -8.00
CA ALA A 112 -16.99 11.55 -6.81
C ALA A 112 -16.14 11.34 -5.54
N TYR A 113 -15.42 10.23 -5.43
CA TYR A 113 -14.59 9.93 -4.26
C TYR A 113 -13.45 10.93 -4.07
N PHE A 114 -12.74 11.23 -5.16
CA PHE A 114 -11.56 12.09 -5.11
C PHE A 114 -11.89 13.56 -5.29
N GLN A 115 -12.89 13.90 -6.11
CA GLN A 115 -13.29 15.29 -6.31
C GLN A 115 -13.66 15.96 -4.97
N ALA A 116 -14.44 15.29 -4.12
CA ALA A 116 -14.82 15.83 -2.82
C ALA A 116 -13.62 16.04 -1.87
N LEU A 117 -12.58 15.21 -1.98
CA LEU A 117 -11.33 15.37 -1.22
C LEU A 117 -10.48 16.52 -1.78
N GLU A 118 -10.40 16.64 -3.10
CA GLU A 118 -9.67 17.73 -3.76
C GLU A 118 -10.30 19.10 -3.51
N GLU A 119 -11.63 19.15 -3.37
CA GLU A 119 -12.40 20.34 -3.04
C GLU A 119 -12.39 20.67 -1.54
N ASP A 120 -11.85 19.80 -0.67
CA ASP A 120 -11.74 20.10 0.76
C ASP A 120 -10.86 21.35 0.96
N PRO A 121 -11.36 22.39 1.67
CA PRO A 121 -10.64 23.65 1.80
C PRO A 121 -9.23 23.52 2.37
N TRP A 122 -9.01 22.57 3.27
CA TRP A 122 -7.69 22.35 3.86
C TRP A 122 -6.73 21.71 2.85
N ILE A 123 -7.18 20.67 2.14
CA ILE A 123 -6.37 19.98 1.11
C ILE A 123 -6.03 20.95 -0.02
N ALA A 124 -7.02 21.68 -0.53
CA ALA A 124 -6.84 22.65 -1.61
C ALA A 124 -5.82 23.74 -1.21
N ALA A 125 -5.96 24.30 -0.01
CA ALA A 125 -5.05 25.34 0.48
C ALA A 125 -3.64 24.78 0.77
N TYR A 126 -3.52 23.57 1.31
CA TYR A 126 -2.22 22.92 1.54
C TYR A 126 -1.49 22.70 0.21
N ARG A 127 -2.17 22.12 -0.79
CA ARG A 127 -1.60 21.91 -2.14
C ARG A 127 -1.20 23.23 -2.80
N ALA A 128 -2.00 24.28 -2.64
CA ALA A 128 -1.64 25.61 -3.14
C ALA A 128 -0.34 26.14 -2.51
N SER A 129 -0.11 25.86 -1.21
CA SER A 129 1.12 26.25 -0.51
C SER A 129 2.38 25.47 -0.91
N LEU A 130 2.22 24.33 -1.58
CA LEU A 130 3.34 23.52 -2.10
C LEU A 130 3.81 23.97 -3.49
N ARG A 131 3.09 24.89 -4.14
CA ARG A 131 3.47 25.34 -5.48
C ARG A 131 4.80 26.11 -5.45
N PRO A 132 5.66 25.97 -6.47
CA PRO A 132 6.95 26.67 -6.50
C PRO A 132 6.86 28.20 -6.42
N ASP A 133 5.74 28.77 -6.87
CA ASP A 133 5.44 30.21 -6.88
C ASP A 133 4.67 30.68 -5.63
N ALA A 134 4.37 29.79 -4.68
CA ALA A 134 3.70 30.16 -3.44
C ALA A 134 4.59 31.10 -2.59
N GLU A 135 3.98 32.11 -1.97
CA GLU A 135 4.69 32.99 -1.05
C GLU A 135 5.25 32.17 0.14
N PRO A 136 6.55 32.30 0.48
CA PRO A 136 7.22 31.46 1.49
C PRO A 136 6.56 31.47 2.87
N ASP A 137 5.86 32.56 3.19
CA ASP A 137 5.27 32.82 4.51
C ASP A 137 3.89 32.18 4.69
N VAL A 138 3.32 31.57 3.64
CA VAL A 138 1.94 31.01 3.66
C VAL A 138 1.98 29.48 3.54
N ARG A 139 2.75 28.80 4.39
CA ARG A 139 2.66 27.34 4.53
C ARG A 139 1.69 26.97 5.64
N LEU A 140 0.65 26.22 5.30
CA LEU A 140 -0.25 25.67 6.31
C LEU A 140 0.51 24.67 7.17
N GLY A 141 0.72 25.02 8.44
CA GLY A 141 1.35 24.16 9.43
C GLY A 141 0.37 23.62 10.47
N SER A 142 0.91 22.98 11.51
CA SER A 142 0.15 22.42 12.63
C SER A 142 -0.67 23.47 13.40
N ALA A 143 -0.19 24.72 13.48
CA ALA A 143 -0.93 25.82 14.09
C ALA A 143 -2.20 26.19 13.28
N ALA A 144 -2.10 26.18 11.95
CA ALA A 144 -3.24 26.42 11.08
C ALA A 144 -4.26 25.27 11.15
N TRP A 145 -3.77 24.03 11.26
CA TRP A 145 -4.63 22.87 11.51
C TRP A 145 -5.39 23.01 12.84
N ALA A 146 -4.68 23.31 13.94
CA ALA A 146 -5.26 23.45 15.27
C ALA A 146 -6.31 24.56 15.36
N ALA A 147 -6.16 25.62 14.56
CA ALA A 147 -7.10 26.72 14.48
C ALA A 147 -8.35 26.43 13.61
N SER A 148 -8.38 25.28 12.90
CA SER A 148 -9.49 24.93 12.02
C SER A 148 -10.69 24.44 12.84
N PRO A 149 -11.89 25.02 12.66
CA PRO A 149 -13.07 24.66 13.45
C PRO A 149 -13.51 23.20 13.26
N ASP A 150 -13.24 22.64 12.08
CA ASP A 150 -13.68 21.29 11.71
C ASP A 150 -12.54 20.25 11.77
N ALA A 151 -11.45 20.56 12.48
CA ALA A 151 -10.26 19.68 12.51
C ALA A 151 -10.58 18.25 12.97
N ALA A 152 -11.47 18.10 13.96
CA ALA A 152 -11.85 16.79 14.50
C ALA A 152 -12.68 15.97 13.50
N ASP A 153 -13.76 16.55 12.95
CA ASP A 153 -14.70 15.83 12.08
C ASP A 153 -14.16 15.61 10.66
N ARG A 154 -13.14 16.36 10.26
CA ARG A 154 -12.55 16.30 8.91
C ARG A 154 -11.99 14.91 8.59
N PHE A 155 -11.33 14.24 9.54
CA PHE A 155 -10.80 12.90 9.31
C PHE A 155 -11.90 11.87 9.08
N ASP A 156 -12.99 11.92 9.86
CA ASP A 156 -14.10 10.99 9.69
C ASP A 156 -14.74 11.15 8.30
N ARG A 157 -14.96 12.40 7.87
CA ARG A 157 -15.44 12.69 6.51
C ARG A 157 -14.50 12.17 5.43
N TRP A 158 -13.19 12.38 5.57
CA TRP A 158 -12.22 11.89 4.59
C TRP A 158 -12.14 10.37 4.53
N LEU A 159 -12.18 9.71 5.69
CA LEU A 159 -12.21 8.24 5.77
C LEU A 159 -13.49 7.66 5.14
N GLU A 160 -14.63 8.33 5.32
CA GLU A 160 -15.89 7.95 4.66
C GLU A 160 -15.77 8.06 3.13
N LEU A 161 -15.22 9.16 2.62
CA LEU A 161 -14.99 9.37 1.19
C LEU A 161 -14.03 8.33 0.59
N LEU A 162 -12.99 7.96 1.32
CA LEU A 162 -12.02 6.93 0.91
C LEU A 162 -12.56 5.50 1.05
N GLY A 163 -13.64 5.28 1.83
CA GLY A 163 -14.15 3.97 2.22
C GLY A 163 -14.32 2.97 1.07
N PRO A 164 -14.95 3.34 -0.06
CA PRO A 164 -15.11 2.43 -1.20
C PRO A 164 -13.79 2.01 -1.85
N VAL A 165 -12.89 2.96 -2.09
CA VAL A 165 -11.58 2.68 -2.72
C VAL A 165 -10.68 1.88 -1.77
N ARG A 166 -10.71 2.22 -0.47
CA ARG A 166 -10.07 1.46 0.59
C ARG A 166 -10.54 0.01 0.59
N THR A 167 -11.86 -0.23 0.59
CA THR A 167 -12.42 -1.58 0.62
C THR A 167 -11.95 -2.41 -0.58
N ALA A 168 -11.94 -1.81 -1.78
CA ALA A 168 -11.44 -2.47 -2.97
C ALA A 168 -9.93 -2.76 -2.87
N GLY A 169 -9.13 -1.78 -2.46
CA GLY A 169 -7.69 -1.90 -2.28
C GLY A 169 -7.31 -2.98 -1.26
N GLU A 170 -7.93 -2.95 -0.08
CA GLU A 170 -7.73 -3.95 0.98
C GLU A 170 -8.13 -5.36 0.52
N THR A 171 -9.22 -5.47 -0.26
CA THR A 171 -9.63 -6.77 -0.80
C THR A 171 -8.55 -7.34 -1.72
N ILE A 172 -8.01 -6.53 -2.62
CA ILE A 172 -6.95 -6.95 -3.56
C ILE A 172 -5.64 -7.26 -2.82
N LEU A 173 -5.21 -6.37 -1.91
CA LEU A 173 -3.99 -6.58 -1.10
C LEU A 173 -4.10 -7.85 -0.23
N ARG A 174 -5.26 -8.10 0.37
CA ARG A 174 -5.49 -9.34 1.11
C ARG A 174 -5.38 -10.57 0.22
N LEU A 175 -6.00 -10.56 -0.96
CA LEU A 175 -5.90 -11.68 -1.90
C LEU A 175 -4.45 -11.95 -2.32
N LEU A 176 -3.67 -10.89 -2.55
CA LEU A 176 -2.24 -10.98 -2.83
C LEU A 176 -1.47 -11.63 -1.67
N ARG A 177 -1.63 -11.10 -0.45
CA ARG A 177 -0.95 -11.57 0.77
C ARG A 177 -1.29 -13.02 1.12
N ASP A 178 -2.55 -13.39 0.93
CA ASP A 178 -3.05 -14.76 1.16
C ASP A 178 -2.54 -15.75 0.10
N SER A 179 -2.20 -15.24 -1.10
CA SER A 179 -1.72 -16.07 -2.21
C SER A 179 -0.19 -16.15 -2.31
N LEU A 180 0.55 -15.50 -1.39
CA LEU A 180 2.01 -15.53 -1.37
C LEU A 180 2.52 -16.97 -1.25
N GLN A 181 3.33 -17.37 -2.23
CA GLN A 181 4.26 -18.50 -2.08
C GLN A 181 5.35 -18.07 -1.11
N ARG A 182 5.76 -18.95 -0.19
CA ARG A 182 6.75 -18.64 0.83
C ARG A 182 7.89 -19.63 0.80
N GLU A 183 9.10 -19.11 0.94
CA GLU A 183 10.34 -19.88 1.05
C GLU A 183 11.18 -19.34 2.21
N GLU A 184 11.65 -20.25 3.07
CA GLU A 184 12.64 -19.94 4.09
C GLU A 184 14.03 -20.02 3.48
N LEU A 185 14.81 -18.95 3.62
CA LEU A 185 16.15 -18.88 3.06
C LEU A 185 17.07 -18.02 3.93
N ARG A 186 18.38 -18.19 3.72
CA ARG A 186 19.41 -17.45 4.44
C ARG A 186 20.10 -16.51 3.46
N LEU A 187 19.86 -15.21 3.61
CA LEU A 187 20.45 -14.17 2.75
C LEU A 187 21.81 -13.75 3.29
N ASP A 188 22.84 -13.87 2.46
CA ASP A 188 24.14 -13.28 2.70
C ASP A 188 24.26 -11.89 2.04
N GLY A 189 25.47 -11.33 2.01
CA GLY A 189 25.73 -10.04 1.40
C GLY A 189 25.55 -9.99 -0.12
N GLU A 190 25.46 -11.13 -0.81
CA GLU A 190 25.15 -11.14 -2.24
C GLU A 190 23.64 -10.94 -2.46
N GLY A 191 22.79 -11.39 -1.53
CA GLY A 191 21.34 -11.35 -1.68
C GLY A 191 20.79 -12.48 -2.55
N HIS A 192 19.54 -12.39 -2.96
CA HIS A 192 18.82 -13.44 -3.67
C HIS A 192 17.99 -12.87 -4.81
N THR A 193 17.98 -13.54 -5.96
CA THR A 193 17.18 -13.13 -7.12
C THR A 193 15.98 -14.03 -7.27
N LEU A 194 14.78 -13.43 -7.21
CA LEU A 194 13.56 -14.05 -7.70
C LEU A 194 13.49 -13.87 -9.21
N GLU A 195 13.39 -14.96 -9.97
CA GLU A 195 13.23 -14.94 -11.42
C GLU A 195 11.88 -15.53 -11.84
N TRP A 196 11.31 -14.96 -12.90
CA TRP A 196 10.06 -15.40 -13.51
C TRP A 196 10.26 -15.58 -15.02
N ASP A 197 9.49 -16.46 -15.64
CA ASP A 197 9.55 -16.69 -17.10
C ASP A 197 9.20 -15.44 -17.92
N ARG A 198 8.47 -14.50 -17.30
CA ARG A 198 8.03 -13.24 -17.89
C ARG A 198 7.97 -12.14 -16.83
N ALA A 199 8.06 -10.89 -17.28
CA ALA A 199 7.84 -9.74 -16.41
C ALA A 199 6.45 -9.85 -15.73
N PRO A 200 6.37 -9.77 -14.39
CA PRO A 200 5.09 -9.83 -13.71
C PRO A 200 4.27 -8.60 -14.08
N ILE A 201 3.00 -8.80 -14.42
CA ILE A 201 2.12 -7.68 -14.75
C ILE A 201 1.56 -7.06 -13.46
N SER A 202 1.46 -7.88 -12.41
CA SER A 202 1.12 -7.50 -11.06
C SER A 202 1.81 -8.43 -10.07
N GLY A 203 1.95 -7.99 -8.83
CA GLY A 203 2.47 -8.84 -7.77
C GLY A 203 3.07 -8.08 -6.60
N LEU A 204 3.44 -8.87 -5.60
CA LEU A 204 3.96 -8.41 -4.32
C LEU A 204 5.14 -9.32 -3.95
N VAL A 205 6.20 -8.72 -3.42
CA VAL A 205 7.27 -9.44 -2.71
C VAL A 205 7.20 -9.05 -1.24
N GLU A 206 7.19 -10.03 -0.35
CA GLU A 206 7.21 -9.87 1.11
C GLU A 206 8.54 -10.43 1.62
N VAL A 207 9.27 -9.67 2.44
CA VAL A 207 10.47 -10.13 3.13
C VAL A 207 10.22 -10.06 4.63
N ARG A 208 10.26 -11.22 5.30
CA ARG A 208 10.18 -11.30 6.76
C ARG A 208 11.57 -11.55 7.30
N VAL A 209 12.11 -10.59 8.03
CA VAL A 209 13.44 -10.68 8.65
C VAL A 209 13.30 -11.23 10.06
N LEU A 210 14.04 -12.31 10.36
CA LEU A 210 14.02 -12.96 11.67
C LEU A 210 15.23 -12.50 12.51
N GLY A 211 14.97 -11.83 13.64
CA GLY A 211 16.03 -11.48 14.60
C GLY A 211 16.51 -10.04 14.48
N ALA A 212 17.78 -9.84 14.13
CA ALA A 212 18.38 -8.51 14.12
C ALA A 212 17.75 -7.64 13.01
N PRO A 213 17.43 -6.36 13.29
CA PRO A 213 16.78 -5.49 12.32
C PRO A 213 17.71 -5.28 11.12
N SER A 214 17.28 -5.78 9.97
CA SER A 214 17.93 -5.58 8.67
C SER A 214 16.91 -4.99 7.72
N LEU A 215 17.35 -4.06 6.88
CA LEU A 215 16.52 -3.35 5.91
C LEU A 215 16.69 -4.02 4.54
N PRO A 216 15.63 -4.60 3.96
CA PRO A 216 15.72 -5.15 2.62
C PRO A 216 15.85 -4.04 1.58
N SER A 217 16.66 -4.29 0.56
CA SER A 217 16.68 -3.52 -0.69
C SER A 217 16.15 -4.37 -1.83
N PHE A 218 15.42 -3.73 -2.73
CA PHE A 218 14.84 -4.38 -3.89
C PHE A 218 15.38 -3.73 -5.16
N GLU A 219 15.98 -4.54 -6.02
CA GLU A 219 16.47 -4.12 -7.33
C GLU A 219 15.63 -4.81 -8.41
N PRO A 220 14.61 -4.13 -8.97
CA PRO A 220 13.77 -4.72 -10.00
C PRO A 220 14.55 -4.88 -11.30
N GLY A 221 14.47 -6.07 -11.89
CA GLY A 221 14.96 -6.41 -13.22
C GLY A 221 13.81 -6.66 -14.21
N PRO A 222 14.11 -6.95 -15.49
CA PRO A 222 13.09 -7.18 -16.51
C PRO A 222 12.16 -8.37 -16.23
N THR A 223 12.68 -9.42 -15.60
CA THR A 223 11.97 -10.68 -15.34
C THR A 223 12.20 -11.19 -13.93
N GLY A 224 12.55 -10.29 -13.00
CA GLY A 224 12.94 -10.69 -11.65
C GLY A 224 13.09 -9.52 -10.70
N VAL A 225 13.33 -9.81 -9.43
CA VAL A 225 13.72 -8.84 -8.41
C VAL A 225 14.86 -9.43 -7.60
N ARG A 226 15.95 -8.67 -7.48
CA ARG A 226 17.03 -8.99 -6.53
C ARG A 226 16.70 -8.38 -5.18
N VAL A 227 16.74 -9.20 -4.15
CA VAL A 227 16.53 -8.84 -2.75
C VAL A 227 17.88 -8.89 -2.04
N GLY A 228 18.30 -7.75 -1.48
CA GLY A 228 19.49 -7.64 -0.62
C GLY A 228 19.10 -7.23 0.79
N LEU A 229 20.06 -7.30 1.73
CA LEU A 229 19.86 -6.84 3.11
C LEU A 229 20.94 -5.84 3.52
N HIS A 230 20.52 -4.78 4.18
CA HIS A 230 21.37 -3.75 4.76
C HIS A 230 21.23 -3.70 6.27
N THR A 231 22.34 -3.47 6.95
CA THR A 231 22.39 -3.17 8.37
C THR A 231 21.69 -1.84 8.67
N SER A 232 20.84 -1.79 9.70
CA SER A 232 20.05 -0.60 10.02
C SER A 232 20.91 0.58 10.52
N ASP A 233 22.11 0.33 11.04
CA ASP A 233 22.99 1.36 11.62
C ASP A 233 23.84 2.07 10.56
N ARG A 234 24.29 1.35 9.53
CA ARG A 234 25.24 1.86 8.53
C ARG A 234 24.69 1.91 7.12
N LEU A 235 23.50 1.35 6.88
CA LEU A 235 22.97 1.13 5.53
C LEU A 235 24.00 0.43 4.63
N ALA A 236 24.84 -0.41 5.24
CA ALA A 236 25.83 -1.22 4.56
C ALA A 236 25.30 -2.63 4.42
N VAL A 237 25.70 -3.31 3.33
CA VAL A 237 25.38 -4.73 3.09
C VAL A 237 25.68 -5.55 4.34
N SER A 238 24.71 -6.38 4.76
CA SER A 238 24.89 -7.22 5.95
C SER A 238 26.10 -8.15 5.76
N PRO A 239 27.11 -8.08 6.64
CA PRO A 239 28.27 -8.98 6.57
C PRO A 239 27.94 -10.39 7.06
N GLU A 240 26.88 -10.53 7.86
CA GLU A 240 26.42 -11.80 8.41
C GLU A 240 25.16 -12.28 7.67
N PRO A 241 25.06 -13.58 7.35
CA PRO A 241 23.85 -14.08 6.72
C PRO A 241 22.66 -14.06 7.70
N VAL A 242 21.52 -13.57 7.21
CA VAL A 242 20.29 -13.38 7.98
C VAL A 242 19.23 -14.35 7.48
N ASP A 243 18.58 -15.04 8.41
CA ASP A 243 17.47 -15.93 8.09
C ASP A 243 16.21 -15.09 7.79
N VAL A 244 15.58 -15.35 6.64
CA VAL A 244 14.39 -14.63 6.18
C VAL A 244 13.34 -15.60 5.65
N VAL A 245 12.08 -15.15 5.66
CA VAL A 245 11.01 -15.78 4.87
C VAL A 245 10.72 -14.86 3.69
N LEU A 246 10.93 -15.35 2.48
CA LEU A 246 10.62 -14.64 1.25
C LEU A 246 9.26 -15.08 0.74
N GLY A 247 8.32 -14.14 0.66
CA GLY A 247 7.00 -14.31 0.09
C GLY A 247 6.91 -13.67 -1.29
N TRP A 248 6.28 -14.33 -2.27
CA TRP A 248 5.96 -13.67 -3.54
C TRP A 248 4.68 -14.20 -4.16
N PHE A 249 4.02 -13.32 -4.92
CA PHE A 249 2.92 -13.69 -5.81
C PHE A 249 2.95 -12.82 -7.05
N THR A 250 2.70 -13.43 -8.20
CA THR A 250 2.67 -12.75 -9.50
C THR A 250 1.52 -13.25 -10.38
N LEU A 251 0.97 -12.36 -11.21
CA LEU A 251 -0.02 -12.65 -12.27
C LEU A 251 0.53 -12.22 -13.64
#